data_AF-A0AAW7J209-F1
#
_entry.id   AF-A0AAW7J209-F1
#
_cell.length_a   1.000
_cell.length_b   1.000
_cell.length_c   1.000
_cell.angle_alpha   90.00
_cell.angle_beta   90.00
_cell.angle_gamma   90.00
#
_symmetry.space_group_name_H-M   'P 1'
#
loop_
_entity.id
_entity.type
_entity.pdbx_description
1 polymer ?
#
loop_
_entity_poly.entity_id
_entity_poly.type
_entity_poly.pdbx_seq_one_letter_code
_entity_poly.pdbx_strand_id
1 'polypeptide(L)' 'FFSQWAKIWRMKASKEFQQMLLSMDVHAPAKLRANIPPTNLEEFYETFDVKETDKMYRAPENRLKIW' A
#
# COMPACT_ATOMS: atom_id res chain seq x y z
N PHE A 1 13.79 4.71 -0.79
CA PHE A 1 12.52 5.44 -0.50
C PHE A 1 11.44 4.52 0.07
N PHE A 2 10.96 3.52 -0.70
CA PHE A 2 9.81 2.67 -0.32
C PHE A 2 9.93 1.95 1.03
N SER A 3 11.13 1.51 1.44
CA SER A 3 11.31 0.89 2.75
C SER A 3 11.05 1.86 3.92
N GLN A 4 11.35 3.15 3.74
CA GLN A 4 11.02 4.19 4.73
C GLN A 4 9.53 4.56 4.69
N TRP A 5 8.93 4.59 3.50
CA TRP A 5 7.47 4.70 3.35
C TRP A 5 6.74 3.58 4.11
N ALA A 6 7.18 2.32 3.99
CA ALA A 6 6.58 1.23 4.74
C ALA A 6 6.76 1.40 6.26
N LYS A 7 7.90 1.94 6.71
CA LYS A 7 8.20 2.15 8.13
C LYS A 7 7.30 3.20 8.79
N ILE A 8 6.91 4.27 8.09
CA ILE A 8 6.02 5.31 8.63
C ILE A 8 4.59 4.78 8.85
N TRP A 9 4.17 3.76 8.08
CA TRP A 9 2.84 3.16 8.18
C TRP A 9 2.75 2.00 9.18
N ARG A 10 3.81 1.71 9.94
CA ARG A 10 3.77 0.63 10.95
C ARG A 10 2.79 0.99 12.06
N MET A 11 1.71 0.22 12.14
CA MET A 11 0.70 0.35 13.18
C MET A 11 0.24 -1.04 13.62
N LYS A 12 0.07 -1.22 14.93
CA LYS A 12 -0.58 -2.37 15.54
C LYS A 12 -1.59 -1.86 16.55
N ALA A 13 -2.82 -2.34 16.46
CA ALA A 13 -3.91 -1.98 17.37
C ALA A 13 -4.80 -3.19 17.62
N SER A 14 -5.67 -3.09 18.63
CA SER A 14 -6.67 -4.13 18.90
C SER A 14 -7.68 -4.23 17.76
N LYS A 15 -8.39 -5.36 17.66
CA LYS A 15 -9.40 -5.57 16.63
C LYS A 15 -10.54 -4.57 16.76
N GLU A 16 -10.94 -4.26 17.98
CA GLU A 16 -12.03 -3.32 18.31
C GLU A 16 -11.67 -1.91 17.84
N PHE A 17 -10.43 -1.47 18.09
CA PHE A 17 -9.96 -0.17 17.62
C PHE A 17 -9.87 -0.13 16.08
N GLN A 18 -9.41 -1.21 15.44
CA GLN A 18 -9.39 -1.30 13.97
C GLN A 18 -10.82 -1.25 13.38
N GLN A 19 -11.79 -1.90 14.01
CA GLN A 19 -13.20 -1.85 13.58
C GLN A 19 -13.80 -0.46 13.77
N MET A 20 -13.50 0.20 14.88
CA MET A 20 -13.92 1.58 15.13
C MET A 20 -13.37 2.51 14.04
N LEU A 21 -12.06 2.45 13.74
CA LEU A 21 -11.46 3.26 12.68
C LEU A 21 -12.08 2.98 11.31
N LEU A 22 -12.31 1.70 10.96
CA LEU A 22 -12.97 1.34 9.71
C LEU A 22 -14.38 1.95 9.55
N SER A 23 -15.05 2.28 10.67
CA SER A 23 -16.41 2.82 10.66
C SER A 23 -16.50 4.34 10.54
N MET A 24 -15.44 5.08 10.91
CA MET A 24 -15.50 6.55 11.04
C MET A 24 -14.28 7.30 10.49
N ASP A 25 -13.12 6.65 10.33
CA ASP A 25 -11.94 7.28 9.78
C ASP A 25 -11.99 7.27 8.25
N VAL A 26 -11.85 8.44 7.64
CA VAL A 26 -11.79 8.59 6.18
C VAL A 26 -10.50 8.02 5.59
N HIS A 27 -9.49 7.76 6.41
CA HIS A 27 -8.25 7.15 5.97
C HIS A 27 -8.36 5.62 5.89
N ALA A 28 -7.83 5.05 4.80
CA ALA A 28 -7.70 3.61 4.69
C ALA A 28 -6.82 3.01 5.80
N PRO A 29 -7.01 1.73 6.18
CA PRO A 29 -6.14 1.04 7.11
C PRO A 29 -4.65 1.16 6.75
N ALA A 30 -3.79 1.35 7.75
CA ALA A 30 -2.36 1.62 7.54
C ALA A 30 -1.65 0.59 6.64
N LYS A 31 -2.00 -0.70 6.78
CA LYS A 31 -1.48 -1.78 5.92
C LYS A 31 -1.82 -1.57 4.43
N LEU A 32 -3.02 -1.07 4.13
CA LEU A 32 -3.44 -0.78 2.76
C LEU A 32 -2.79 0.51 2.24
N ARG A 33 -2.64 1.53 3.10
CA ARG A 33 -1.89 2.76 2.77
C ARG A 33 -0.43 2.49 2.46
N ALA A 34 0.18 1.52 3.15
CA ALA A 34 1.56 1.10 2.89
C ALA A 34 1.70 0.38 1.55
N ASN A 35 0.78 -0.53 1.23
CA ASN A 35 1.00 -1.53 0.18
C ASN A 35 0.30 -1.22 -1.15
N ILE A 36 -0.87 -0.57 -1.17
CA ILE A 36 -1.61 -0.34 -2.41
C ILE A 36 -0.96 0.76 -3.27
N PRO A 37 -0.66 1.96 -2.74
CA PRO A 37 -0.12 3.05 -3.56
C PRO A 37 1.17 2.70 -4.32
N PRO A 38 2.19 2.04 -3.72
CA PRO A 38 3.42 1.70 -4.44
C PRO A 38 3.21 0.83 -5.68
N THR A 39 2.17 -0.01 -5.71
CA THR A 39 1.88 -0.87 -6.87
C THR A 39 1.44 -0.10 -8.12
N ASN A 40 1.15 1.20 -7.99
CA ASN A 40 0.84 2.06 -9.14
C ASN A 40 2.05 2.84 -9.66
N LEU A 41 3.21 2.75 -9.01
CA LEU A 41 4.42 3.50 -9.34
C LEU A 41 5.41 2.59 -10.06
N GLU A 42 5.88 3.00 -11.24
CA GLU A 42 6.84 2.21 -12.02
C GLU A 42 8.15 2.01 -11.24
N GLU A 43 8.58 3.03 -10.50
CA GLU A 43 9.80 3.03 -9.71
C GLU A 43 9.78 1.93 -8.63
N PHE A 44 8.60 1.48 -8.19
CA PHE A 44 8.47 0.36 -7.26
C PHE A 44 8.85 -0.97 -7.92
N TYR A 45 8.47 -1.17 -9.19
CA TYR A 45 8.80 -2.37 -9.96
C TYR A 45 10.31 -2.40 -10.24
N GLU A 46 10.88 -1.27 -10.66
CA GLU A 46 12.32 -1.13 -10.90
C GLU A 46 13.15 -1.34 -9.62
N THR A 47 12.71 -0.76 -8.49
CA THR A 47 13.48 -0.83 -7.23
C THR A 47 13.58 -2.24 -6.67
N PHE A 48 12.53 -3.06 -6.83
CA PHE A 48 12.44 -4.38 -6.20
C PHE A 48 12.44 -5.56 -7.19
N ASP A 49 12.64 -5.32 -8.48
CA ASP A 49 12.56 -6.34 -9.54
C ASP A 49 11.23 -7.14 -9.48
N VAL A 50 10.11 -6.42 -9.35
CA VAL A 50 8.77 -7.02 -9.17
C VAL A 50 8.31 -7.70 -10.46
N LYS A 51 7.98 -8.98 -10.36
CA LYS A 51 7.54 -9.84 -11.47
C LYS A 51 6.05 -10.12 -11.39
N GLU A 52 5.46 -10.59 -12.49
CA GLU A 52 4.03 -10.92 -12.55
C GLU A 52 3.59 -11.97 -11.53
N THR A 53 4.52 -12.81 -11.09
CA THR A 53 4.31 -13.84 -10.07
C THR A 53 4.26 -13.29 -8.64
N ASP A 54 4.67 -12.03 -8.42
CA ASP A 54 4.75 -11.44 -7.09
C ASP A 54 3.40 -10.90 -6.64
N LYS A 55 3.12 -11.04 -5.33
CA LYS A 55 1.83 -10.62 -4.73
C LYS A 55 1.54 -9.13 -4.84
N MET A 56 2.57 -8.30 -5.04
CA MET A 56 2.44 -6.86 -5.19
C MET A 56 2.45 -6.41 -6.65
N TYR A 57 2.44 -7.35 -7.60
CA TYR A 57 2.30 -7.01 -9.01
C TYR A 57 0.90 -6.49 -9.32
N ARG A 58 0.85 -5.44 -10.13
CA ARG A 58 -0.35 -4.91 -10.77
C ARG A 58 -0.02 -4.68 -12.23
N ALA A 59 -0.84 -5.23 -13.12
CA ALA A 59 -0.65 -5.06 -14.56
C ALA A 59 -0.65 -3.57 -14.93
N PRO A 60 0.22 -3.10 -15.85
CA PRO A 60 0.37 -1.69 -16.19
C PRO A 60 -0.96 -0.96 -16.47
N GLU A 61 -1.88 -1.61 -17.18
CA GLU A 61 -3.21 -1.09 -17.53
C GLU A 61 -4.15 -0.90 -16.33
N ASN A 62 -3.86 -1.56 -15.21
CA ASN A 62 -4.62 -1.44 -13.96
C ASN A 62 -3.98 -0.46 -12.97
N ARG A 63 -2.81 0.11 -13.28
CA ARG A 63 -2.11 1.08 -12.42
C ARG A 63 -2.80 2.44 -12.53
N LEU A 64 -3.23 2.99 -11.39
CA LEU A 64 -3.92 4.26 -11.34
C LEU A 64 -2.92 5.42 -11.34
N LYS A 65 -3.07 6.35 -12.29
CA LYS A 65 -2.31 7.61 -12.37
C LYS A 65 -3.28 8.79 -12.42
N ILE A 66 -3.06 9.80 -11.56
CA ILE A 66 -3.92 10.97 -11.42
C ILE A 66 -3.28 12.22 -12.05
N TRP A 67 -1.98 12.40 -11.84
CA TRP A 67 -1.20 13.56 -12.30
C TRP A 67 -0.27 13.17 -13.44
#